data_AF-A0A9P5YWZ9-F1
#
_entry.id   AF-A0A9P5YWZ9-F1
#
_cell.length_a   1.000
_cell.length_b   1.000
_cell.length_c   1.000
_cell.angle_alpha   90.00
_cell.angle_beta   90.00
_cell.angle_gamma   90.00
#
_symmetry.space_group_name_H-M   'P 1'
#
loop_
_entity.id
_entity.type
_entity.pdbx_description
1 polymer ?
#
loop_
_entity_poly.entity_id
_entity_poly.type
_entity_poly.pdbx_seq_one_letter_code
_entity_poly.pdbx_strand_id
1 'polypeptide(L)'
;MTSPLACSVCHKTESKEGNIKRCSRCRDRFYCGRDCQASDWPTHKRTCGAISSRSQNAPDAPKWYDKYRKCKDGSLHEGDLELITWPCTESEDGTKMGWGNVLLEESADMKAKFEGEFKGDEKKLYKYWPQAFRWTCCGMDASMKWGCDHHGAGKKPCSCDFCRMGKPVVDSIYNEQTSSRLGLKLPRGPDPRSFNPGIAMITGVGRAICGLDT
;
A
#
# COMPACT_ATOMS: atom_id res chain seq x y z
N MET A 1 4.77 26.14 10.86
CA MET A 1 5.88 27.00 10.45
C MET A 1 6.65 26.25 9.36
N THR A 2 6.63 26.72 8.11
CA THR A 2 7.33 26.09 6.98
C THR A 2 8.75 26.63 6.90
N SER A 3 9.76 25.78 7.09
CA SER A 3 11.18 26.14 6.96
C SER A 3 11.49 26.62 5.54
N PRO A 4 12.37 27.63 5.37
CA PRO A 4 12.73 28.15 4.06
C PRO A 4 13.48 27.10 3.23
N LEU A 5 13.16 27.02 1.94
CA LEU A 5 13.86 26.14 0.99
C LEU A 5 15.31 26.60 0.81
N ALA A 6 16.25 25.66 0.88
CA ALA A 6 17.68 25.93 0.80
C ALA A 6 18.35 25.02 -0.23
N CYS A 7 19.40 25.54 -0.87
CA CYS A 7 20.24 24.78 -1.77
C CYS A 7 20.91 23.61 -1.03
N SER A 8 20.84 22.41 -1.61
CA SER A 8 21.44 21.18 -1.08
C SER A 8 22.97 21.16 -1.08
N VAL A 9 23.61 22.13 -1.72
CA VAL A 9 25.07 22.16 -1.92
C VAL A 9 25.70 23.35 -1.21
N CYS A 10 25.19 24.55 -1.46
CA CYS A 10 25.76 25.79 -0.90
C CYS A 10 24.91 26.41 0.20
N HIS A 11 23.79 25.77 0.58
CA HIS A 11 22.87 26.17 1.65
C HIS A 11 22.28 27.58 1.53
N LYS A 12 22.44 28.25 0.38
CA LYS A 12 21.73 29.49 0.07
C LYS A 12 20.23 29.25 0.16
N THR A 13 19.56 30.04 0.99
CA THR A 13 18.09 30.10 1.09
C THR A 13 17.54 31.01 0.00
N GLU A 14 16.25 30.90 -0.29
CA GLU A 14 15.58 31.85 -1.18
C GLU A 14 15.81 33.30 -0.70
N SER A 15 16.52 34.08 -1.50
CA SER A 15 16.56 35.53 -1.41
C SER A 15 15.68 36.11 -2.53
N LYS A 16 15.34 37.40 -2.44
CA LYS A 16 14.52 38.12 -3.43
C LYS A 16 15.06 38.08 -4.87
N GLU A 17 16.31 37.65 -5.08
CA GLU A 17 17.03 37.70 -6.36
C GLU A 17 17.39 36.32 -6.93
N GLY A 18 17.13 35.21 -6.21
CA GLY A 18 17.53 33.87 -6.65
C GLY A 18 16.55 32.78 -6.21
N ASN A 19 15.76 32.29 -7.17
CA ASN A 19 14.76 31.26 -6.93
C ASN A 19 15.42 29.87 -6.80
N ILE A 20 15.13 29.15 -5.72
CA ILE A 20 15.65 27.80 -5.48
C ILE A 20 14.88 26.80 -6.36
N LYS A 21 15.58 26.15 -7.29
CA LYS A 21 15.00 25.19 -8.23
C LYS A 21 15.10 23.77 -7.71
N ARG A 22 14.06 22.97 -7.90
CA ARG A 22 14.11 21.52 -7.65
C ARG A 22 14.70 20.75 -8.83
N CYS A 23 15.32 19.60 -8.54
CA CYS A 23 15.74 18.65 -9.56
C CYS A 23 14.55 18.26 -10.45
N SER A 24 14.68 18.40 -11.76
CA SER A 24 13.58 18.10 -12.71
C SER A 24 13.20 16.62 -12.74
N ARG A 25 14.12 15.73 -12.36
CA ARG A 25 13.93 14.27 -12.40
C ARG A 25 13.26 13.71 -11.15
N CYS A 26 13.81 13.97 -9.96
CA CYS A 26 13.27 13.42 -8.71
C CYS A 26 12.40 14.39 -7.90
N ARG A 27 12.46 15.71 -8.20
CA ARG A 27 11.77 16.80 -7.47
C ARG A 27 12.07 16.91 -5.96
N ASP A 28 12.99 16.10 -5.44
CA ASP A 28 13.29 15.94 -4.02
C ASP A 28 14.50 16.77 -3.53
N ARG A 29 15.46 17.03 -4.43
CA ARG A 29 16.64 17.89 -4.16
C ARG A 29 16.45 19.31 -4.69
N PHE A 30 16.98 20.29 -3.98
CA PHE A 30 16.85 21.73 -4.27
C PHE A 30 18.21 22.38 -4.54
N TYR A 31 18.29 23.27 -5.52
CA TYR A 31 19.52 23.92 -5.99
C TYR A 31 19.27 25.38 -6.33
N CYS A 32 20.20 26.27 -5.98
CA CYS A 32 20.12 27.68 -6.38
C CYS A 32 20.47 27.92 -7.86
N GLY A 33 20.99 26.91 -8.57
CA GLY A 33 21.42 27.05 -9.96
C GLY A 33 21.98 25.75 -10.54
N ARG A 34 22.30 25.79 -11.84
CA ARG A 34 22.82 24.64 -12.59
C ARG A 34 24.17 24.16 -12.06
N ASP A 35 25.01 25.07 -11.57
CA ASP A 35 26.34 24.72 -11.07
C ASP A 35 26.26 23.85 -9.82
N CYS A 36 25.37 24.20 -8.88
CA CYS A 36 25.11 23.37 -7.70
C CYS A 36 24.50 22.02 -8.08
N GLN A 37 23.56 21.99 -9.04
CA GLN A 37 22.99 20.73 -9.52
C GLN A 37 24.06 19.82 -10.18
N ALA A 38 24.94 20.39 -10.99
CA ALA A 38 26.01 19.66 -11.67
C ALA A 38 27.06 19.14 -10.69
N SER A 39 27.41 19.95 -9.67
CA SER A 39 28.34 19.55 -8.62
C SER A 39 27.81 18.40 -7.75
N ASP A 40 26.51 18.39 -7.44
CA ASP A 40 25.89 17.29 -6.68
C ASP A 40 25.59 16.06 -7.54
N TRP A 41 25.68 16.15 -8.88
CA TRP A 41 25.25 15.05 -9.76
C TRP A 41 25.94 13.70 -9.49
N PRO A 42 27.27 13.61 -9.26
CA PRO A 42 27.93 12.33 -8.98
C PRO A 42 27.36 11.60 -7.76
N THR A 43 27.01 12.34 -6.70
CA THR A 43 26.43 11.81 -5.46
C THR A 43 24.92 11.61 -5.57
N HIS A 44 24.23 12.56 -6.18
CA HIS A 44 22.78 12.57 -6.36
C HIS A 44 22.28 11.51 -7.34
N LYS A 45 23.01 11.21 -8.43
CA LYS A 45 22.55 10.32 -9.51
C LYS A 45 22.01 8.98 -8.99
N ARG A 46 22.66 8.39 -7.98
CA ARG A 46 22.26 7.10 -7.37
C ARG A 46 20.88 7.19 -6.70
N THR A 47 20.60 8.27 -5.99
CA THR A 47 19.34 8.47 -5.27
C THR A 47 18.25 9.13 -6.14
N CYS A 48 18.65 9.87 -7.18
CA CYS A 48 17.76 10.53 -8.12
C CYS A 48 16.82 9.55 -8.85
N GLY A 49 17.34 8.39 -9.28
CA GLY A 49 16.56 7.35 -9.94
C GLY A 49 15.57 6.65 -9.02
N ALA A 50 15.99 6.33 -7.80
CA ALA A 50 15.17 5.63 -6.80
C ALA A 50 13.96 6.46 -6.30
N ILE A 51 14.06 7.79 -6.32
CA ILE A 51 12.98 8.68 -5.89
C ILE A 51 12.04 9.03 -7.06
N SER A 52 12.55 9.01 -8.30
CA SER A 52 11.70 9.23 -9.48
C SER A 52 10.57 8.19 -9.61
N SER A 53 10.74 6.96 -9.12
CA SER A 53 9.66 5.95 -9.10
C SER A 53 8.62 6.16 -7.98
N ARG A 54 8.95 6.89 -6.90
CA ARG A 54 7.97 7.23 -5.84
C ARG A 54 7.12 8.46 -6.16
N SER A 55 7.55 9.31 -7.09
CA SER A 55 6.88 10.58 -7.43
C SER A 55 6.41 10.70 -8.89
N GLN A 56 6.62 9.68 -9.73
CA GLN A 56 6.18 9.70 -11.14
C GLN A 56 4.72 9.30 -11.37
N ASN A 57 3.98 8.92 -10.33
CA ASN A 57 2.52 8.86 -10.45
C ASN A 57 2.00 10.25 -10.17
N ALA A 58 1.63 10.99 -11.23
CA ALA A 58 0.60 12.01 -11.06
C ALA A 58 -0.58 11.33 -10.33
N PRO A 59 -1.17 11.97 -9.31
CA PRO A 59 -2.23 11.35 -8.50
C PRO A 59 -3.41 10.83 -9.36
N ASP A 60 -3.56 11.33 -10.58
CA ASP A 60 -4.65 11.01 -11.51
C ASP A 60 -4.23 10.21 -12.75
N ALA A 61 -2.97 9.78 -12.87
CA ALA A 61 -2.58 8.91 -13.98
C ALA A 61 -3.18 7.50 -13.78
N PRO A 62 -3.89 6.95 -14.78
CA PRO A 62 -4.54 5.65 -14.64
C PRO A 62 -3.49 4.57 -14.43
N LYS A 63 -3.55 3.89 -13.29
CA LYS A 63 -2.69 2.75 -12.98
C LYS A 63 -3.22 1.54 -13.72
N TRP A 64 -2.33 0.66 -14.18
CA TRP A 64 -2.71 -0.50 -14.98
C TRP A 64 -3.71 -1.43 -14.28
N TYR A 65 -3.68 -1.42 -12.95
CA TYR A 65 -4.52 -2.24 -12.09
C TYR A 65 -5.84 -1.56 -11.68
N ASP A 66 -6.11 -0.31 -12.09
CA ASP A 66 -7.33 0.39 -11.71
C ASP A 66 -8.61 -0.37 -12.12
N LYS A 67 -8.55 -1.09 -13.24
CA LYS A 67 -9.64 -1.97 -13.70
C LYS A 67 -9.94 -3.16 -12.78
N TYR A 68 -9.02 -3.52 -11.88
CA TYR A 68 -9.17 -4.61 -10.93
C TYR A 68 -9.60 -4.14 -9.54
N ARG A 69 -9.80 -2.83 -9.33
CA ARG A 69 -10.23 -2.28 -8.04
C ARG A 69 -11.62 -2.72 -7.61
N LYS A 70 -12.50 -3.02 -8.57
CA LYS A 70 -13.91 -3.37 -8.29
C LYS A 70 -14.03 -4.84 -7.90
N CYS A 71 -14.49 -5.06 -6.67
CA CYS A 71 -14.84 -6.37 -6.14
C CYS A 71 -16.20 -6.84 -6.67
N LYS A 72 -16.51 -8.14 -6.50
CA LYS A 72 -17.77 -8.75 -6.96
C LYS A 72 -18.99 -8.24 -6.20
N ASP A 73 -18.82 -7.89 -4.93
CA ASP A 73 -19.84 -7.28 -4.06
C ASP A 73 -20.11 -5.79 -4.38
N GLY A 74 -19.35 -5.22 -5.33
CA GLY A 74 -19.46 -3.82 -5.73
C GLY A 74 -18.58 -2.86 -4.92
N SER A 75 -17.84 -3.34 -3.92
CA SER A 75 -16.85 -2.54 -3.20
C SER A 75 -15.66 -2.19 -4.12
N LEU A 76 -14.90 -1.17 -3.73
CA LEU A 76 -13.77 -0.65 -4.49
C LEU A 76 -12.55 -0.52 -3.60
N HIS A 77 -11.43 -1.12 -4.01
CA HIS A 77 -10.14 -0.88 -3.37
C HIS A 77 -9.67 0.55 -3.65
N GLU A 78 -9.44 1.32 -2.59
CA GLU A 78 -8.91 2.69 -2.69
C GLU A 78 -7.37 2.74 -2.59
N GLY A 79 -6.76 1.69 -2.06
CA GLY A 79 -5.30 1.58 -1.89
C GLY A 79 -4.58 1.18 -3.17
N ASP A 80 -3.26 1.09 -3.08
CA ASP A 80 -2.42 0.67 -4.19
C ASP A 80 -2.30 -0.85 -4.25
N LEU A 81 -2.16 -1.37 -5.47
CA LEU A 81 -1.77 -2.74 -5.69
C LEU A 81 -0.25 -2.83 -5.60
N GLU A 82 0.25 -3.63 -4.67
CA GLU A 82 1.67 -3.77 -4.37
C GLU A 82 2.10 -5.23 -4.49
N LEU A 83 3.19 -5.48 -5.20
CA LEU A 83 3.80 -6.81 -5.28
C LEU A 83 4.47 -7.16 -3.95
N ILE A 84 4.18 -8.34 -3.42
CA ILE A 84 4.80 -8.86 -2.19
C ILE A 84 6.20 -9.36 -2.52
N THR A 85 7.23 -8.70 -2.02
CA THR A 85 8.64 -9.04 -2.31
C THR A 85 9.47 -9.38 -1.07
N TRP A 86 8.83 -9.49 0.09
CA TRP A 86 9.49 -9.72 1.38
C TRP A 86 9.19 -11.14 1.89
N PRO A 87 10.10 -11.71 2.70
CA PRO A 87 9.79 -12.89 3.49
C PRO A 87 8.81 -12.56 4.62
N CYS A 88 7.98 -13.51 5.01
CA CYS A 88 7.09 -13.43 6.14
C CYS A 88 6.96 -14.80 6.81
N THR A 89 6.84 -14.85 8.13
CA THR A 89 6.41 -16.04 8.86
C THR A 89 5.00 -15.76 9.35
N GLU A 90 4.04 -16.56 8.90
CA GLU A 90 2.63 -16.33 9.23
C GLU A 90 2.35 -16.66 10.70
N SER A 91 1.50 -15.85 11.34
CA SER A 91 1.25 -15.96 12.77
C SER A 91 0.37 -17.15 13.16
N GLU A 92 -0.43 -17.68 12.23
CA GLU A 92 -1.39 -18.75 12.52
C GLU A 92 -0.70 -20.12 12.62
N ASP A 93 0.15 -20.45 11.65
CA ASP A 93 0.71 -21.80 11.49
C ASP A 93 2.26 -21.80 11.45
N GLY A 94 2.90 -20.63 11.45
CA GLY A 94 4.34 -20.51 11.32
C GLY A 94 4.87 -20.76 9.91
N THR A 95 3.99 -20.83 8.91
CA THR A 95 4.36 -21.03 7.50
C THR A 95 5.24 -19.89 7.02
N LYS A 96 6.33 -20.25 6.34
CA LYS A 96 7.28 -19.27 5.79
C LYS A 96 6.90 -18.95 4.36
N MET A 97 6.47 -17.71 4.15
CA MET A 97 6.12 -17.16 2.85
C MET A 97 7.26 -16.26 2.35
N GLY A 98 7.31 -16.02 1.04
CA GLY A 98 8.30 -15.13 0.45
C GLY A 98 7.82 -14.42 -0.82
N TRP A 99 8.74 -14.28 -1.77
CA TRP A 99 8.55 -13.44 -2.95
C TRP A 99 7.37 -13.92 -3.79
N GLY A 100 6.41 -13.03 -4.07
CA GLY A 100 5.20 -13.36 -4.82
C GLY A 100 4.16 -14.13 -4.01
N ASN A 101 4.22 -14.04 -2.67
CA ASN A 101 3.27 -14.69 -1.77
C ASN A 101 3.13 -16.21 -2.03
N VAL A 102 4.28 -16.86 -2.21
CA VAL A 102 4.41 -18.33 -2.26
C VAL A 102 5.25 -18.79 -1.07
N LEU A 103 5.36 -20.10 -0.89
CA LEU A 103 6.23 -20.67 0.12
C LEU A 103 7.67 -20.17 -0.07
N LEU A 104 8.40 -20.04 1.03
CA LEU A 104 9.75 -19.46 1.02
C LEU A 104 10.69 -20.24 0.10
N GLU A 105 10.56 -21.57 0.04
CA GLU A 105 11.30 -22.45 -0.85
C GLU A 105 10.99 -22.22 -2.34
N GLU A 106 9.77 -21.80 -2.70
CA GLU A 106 9.35 -21.54 -4.09
C GLU A 106 9.63 -20.10 -4.53
N SER A 107 10.04 -19.23 -3.59
CA SER A 107 10.20 -17.80 -3.82
C SER A 107 11.27 -17.48 -4.89
N ALA A 108 12.34 -18.27 -4.95
CA ALA A 108 13.39 -18.10 -5.94
C ALA A 108 12.88 -18.39 -7.36
N ASP A 109 12.11 -19.46 -7.53
CA ASP A 109 11.55 -19.89 -8.81
C ASP A 109 10.50 -18.90 -9.30
N MET A 110 9.63 -18.43 -8.39
CA MET A 110 8.62 -17.42 -8.71
C MET A 110 9.27 -16.10 -9.16
N LYS A 111 10.35 -15.68 -8.51
CA LYS A 111 11.12 -14.50 -8.91
C LYS A 111 11.82 -14.69 -10.26
N ALA A 112 12.43 -15.85 -10.49
CA ALA A 112 13.08 -16.18 -11.76
C ALA A 112 12.06 -16.20 -12.93
N LYS A 113 10.85 -16.72 -12.69
CA LYS A 113 9.74 -16.69 -13.66
C LYS A 113 9.32 -15.26 -13.99
N PHE A 114 9.26 -14.39 -12.99
CA PHE A 114 8.95 -12.97 -13.20
C PHE A 114 9.98 -12.24 -14.04
N GLU A 115 11.26 -12.42 -13.73
CA GLU A 115 12.36 -11.75 -14.45
C GLU A 115 12.57 -12.35 -15.86
N GLY A 116 12.43 -13.66 -16.01
CA GLY A 116 12.65 -14.38 -17.27
C GLY A 116 11.44 -14.37 -18.21
N GLU A 117 10.37 -15.09 -17.82
CA GLU A 117 9.19 -15.29 -18.68
C GLU A 117 8.36 -14.01 -18.80
N PHE A 118 8.11 -13.34 -17.66
CA PHE A 118 7.29 -12.13 -17.64
C PHE A 118 8.09 -10.86 -17.96
N LYS A 119 9.42 -10.92 -17.97
CA LYS A 119 10.33 -9.79 -18.26
C LYS A 119 10.09 -8.60 -17.32
N GLY A 120 9.75 -8.86 -16.07
CA GLY A 120 9.41 -7.84 -15.07
C GLY A 120 8.04 -7.19 -15.26
N ASP A 121 7.17 -7.72 -16.12
CA ASP A 121 5.82 -7.17 -16.36
C ASP A 121 4.82 -7.64 -15.29
N GLU A 122 4.51 -6.75 -14.34
CA GLU A 122 3.53 -6.99 -13.27
C GLU A 122 2.14 -7.36 -13.81
N LYS A 123 1.74 -6.85 -14.98
CA LYS A 123 0.41 -7.15 -15.54
C LYS A 123 0.30 -8.61 -15.93
N LYS A 124 1.40 -9.20 -16.41
CA LYS A 124 1.45 -10.62 -16.76
C LYS A 124 1.48 -11.47 -15.51
N LEU A 125 2.31 -11.10 -14.52
CA LEU A 125 2.33 -11.79 -13.24
C LEU A 125 0.96 -11.76 -12.57
N TYR A 126 0.28 -10.62 -12.53
CA TYR A 126 -1.05 -10.49 -11.93
C TYR A 126 -2.10 -11.38 -12.62
N LYS A 127 -2.03 -11.52 -13.94
CA LYS A 127 -2.93 -12.43 -14.67
C LYS A 127 -2.66 -13.91 -14.36
N TYR A 128 -1.41 -14.25 -14.04
CA TYR A 128 -0.99 -15.62 -13.74
C TYR A 128 -1.18 -15.98 -12.25
N TRP A 129 -0.75 -15.09 -11.35
CA TRP A 129 -0.70 -15.28 -9.90
C TRP A 129 -1.11 -13.98 -9.17
N PRO A 130 -2.41 -13.63 -9.15
CA PRO A 130 -2.88 -12.37 -8.55
C PRO A 130 -2.58 -12.24 -7.06
N GLN A 131 -2.54 -13.36 -6.32
CA GLN A 131 -2.20 -13.39 -4.89
C GLN A 131 -0.75 -12.99 -4.60
N ALA A 132 0.11 -12.88 -5.62
CA ALA A 132 1.43 -12.25 -5.50
C ALA A 132 1.35 -10.80 -5.02
N PHE A 133 0.20 -10.16 -5.23
CA PHE A 133 -0.02 -8.76 -4.92
C PHE A 133 -0.95 -8.62 -3.73
N ARG A 134 -0.81 -7.51 -3.02
CA ARG A 134 -1.73 -7.06 -1.97
C ARG A 134 -2.35 -5.71 -2.30
N TRP A 135 -3.53 -5.45 -1.74
CA TRP A 135 -4.12 -4.12 -1.70
C TRP A 135 -3.76 -3.41 -0.41
N THR A 136 -3.07 -2.27 -0.49
CA THR A 136 -2.59 -1.55 0.71
C THR A 136 -3.69 -0.95 1.57
N CYS A 137 -4.92 -0.85 1.07
CA CYS A 137 -6.07 -0.32 1.82
C CYS A 137 -6.70 -1.30 2.81
N CYS A 138 -6.69 -2.60 2.51
CA CYS A 138 -7.31 -3.64 3.34
C CYS A 138 -6.32 -4.75 3.73
N GLY A 139 -5.11 -4.76 3.16
CA GLY A 139 -4.10 -5.79 3.43
C GLY A 139 -4.50 -7.19 2.95
N MET A 140 -5.48 -7.30 2.06
CA MET A 140 -5.84 -8.56 1.42
C MET A 140 -5.00 -8.80 0.18
N ASP A 141 -4.73 -10.06 -0.13
CA ASP A 141 -4.14 -10.41 -1.41
C ASP A 141 -5.11 -10.09 -2.55
N ALA A 142 -4.58 -9.85 -3.73
CA ALA A 142 -5.38 -9.34 -4.84
C ALA A 142 -6.14 -10.43 -5.62
N SER A 143 -6.06 -11.70 -5.20
CA SER A 143 -6.93 -12.76 -5.69
C SER A 143 -8.31 -12.72 -5.01
N MET A 144 -8.38 -12.14 -3.81
CA MET A 144 -9.63 -11.99 -3.05
C MET A 144 -10.52 -10.92 -3.68
N LYS A 145 -11.62 -11.35 -4.29
CA LYS A 145 -12.57 -10.49 -5.03
C LYS A 145 -13.85 -10.18 -4.26
N TRP A 146 -13.86 -10.41 -2.96
CA TRP A 146 -15.01 -10.22 -2.07
C TRP A 146 -14.51 -9.78 -0.70
N GLY A 147 -15.33 -9.02 0.03
CA GLY A 147 -15.10 -8.73 1.43
C GLY A 147 -14.01 -7.70 1.72
N CYS A 148 -13.46 -7.00 0.71
CA CYS A 148 -12.59 -5.85 0.97
C CYS A 148 -13.42 -4.60 1.19
N ASP A 149 -13.27 -4.07 2.39
CA ASP A 149 -13.81 -2.81 2.82
C ASP A 149 -12.70 -2.03 3.50
N HIS A 150 -12.65 -0.73 3.26
CA HIS A 150 -11.53 0.13 3.68
C HIS A 150 -11.54 0.45 5.19
N HIS A 151 -12.21 -0.30 6.08
CA HIS A 151 -12.28 -0.11 7.55
C HIS A 151 -12.31 1.36 8.03
N GLY A 152 -13.03 2.24 7.33
CA GLY A 152 -13.10 3.67 7.62
C GLY A 152 -11.99 4.57 7.06
N ALA A 153 -10.95 4.02 6.44
CA ALA A 153 -9.93 4.78 5.72
C ALA A 153 -10.37 5.27 4.33
N GLY A 154 -11.49 4.77 3.80
CA GLY A 154 -11.97 5.16 2.47
C GLY A 154 -12.98 6.30 2.45
N LYS A 155 -13.31 6.73 1.24
CA LYS A 155 -14.18 7.88 0.94
C LYS A 155 -15.64 7.63 1.32
N LYS A 156 -16.11 6.39 1.22
CA LYS A 156 -17.48 6.01 1.58
C LYS A 156 -17.52 5.42 3.00
N PRO A 157 -18.71 5.33 3.63
CA PRO A 157 -18.85 4.53 4.85
C PRO A 157 -18.54 3.06 4.55
N CYS A 158 -17.79 2.43 5.45
CA CYS A 158 -17.55 0.99 5.44
C CYS A 158 -18.87 0.19 5.47
N SER A 159 -18.98 -0.86 4.67
CA SER A 159 -20.18 -1.71 4.63
C SER A 159 -20.04 -3.00 5.44
N CYS A 160 -18.89 -3.25 6.06
CA CYS A 160 -18.65 -4.47 6.83
C CYS A 160 -19.43 -4.49 8.17
N ASP A 161 -19.81 -5.68 8.60
CA ASP A 161 -20.63 -5.87 9.80
C ASP A 161 -19.96 -5.36 11.08
N PHE A 162 -18.63 -5.46 11.19
CA PHE A 162 -17.86 -4.90 12.31
C PHE A 162 -18.03 -3.38 12.43
N CYS A 163 -17.92 -2.66 11.32
CA CYS A 163 -18.12 -1.21 11.34
C CYS A 163 -19.59 -0.85 11.58
N ARG A 164 -20.53 -1.62 11.01
CA ARG A 164 -21.97 -1.43 11.22
C ARG A 164 -22.41 -1.65 12.66
N MET A 165 -21.78 -2.57 13.39
CA MET A 165 -22.08 -2.78 14.81
C MET A 165 -21.38 -1.80 15.75
N GLY A 166 -20.47 -0.97 15.23
CA GLY A 166 -19.71 -0.03 16.06
C GLY A 166 -18.69 -0.70 16.99
N LYS A 167 -18.26 -1.93 16.69
CA LYS A 167 -17.20 -2.61 17.44
C LYS A 167 -15.93 -2.74 16.58
N PRO A 168 -14.74 -2.53 17.16
CA PRO A 168 -13.49 -2.76 16.45
C PRO A 168 -13.33 -4.26 16.11
N VAL A 169 -12.42 -4.54 15.19
CA VAL A 169 -11.96 -5.91 14.94
C VAL A 169 -11.25 -6.45 16.19
N VAL A 170 -11.47 -7.73 16.51
CA VAL A 170 -10.86 -8.43 17.65
C VAL A 170 -9.34 -8.52 17.49
N ASP A 171 -8.61 -8.61 18.61
CA ASP A 171 -7.15 -8.55 18.61
C ASP A 171 -6.49 -9.72 17.85
N SER A 172 -7.10 -10.91 17.87
CA SER A 172 -6.59 -12.06 17.11
C SER A 172 -6.51 -11.76 15.61
N ILE A 173 -7.59 -11.23 15.04
CA ILE A 173 -7.66 -10.84 13.63
C ILE A 173 -6.85 -9.56 13.38
N TYR A 174 -6.88 -8.57 14.29
CA TYR A 174 -6.17 -7.30 14.05
C TYR A 174 -4.64 -7.47 14.06
N ASN A 175 -4.11 -8.30 14.95
CA ASN A 175 -2.66 -8.50 15.12
C ASN A 175 -2.09 -9.59 14.22
N GLU A 176 -2.93 -10.37 13.54
CA GLU A 176 -2.53 -11.40 12.59
C GLU A 176 -1.51 -10.86 11.58
N GLN A 177 -0.36 -11.53 11.51
CA GLN A 177 0.71 -11.24 10.58
C GLN A 177 0.64 -12.23 9.43
N THR A 178 0.25 -11.72 8.27
CA THR A 178 0.32 -12.44 6.99
C THR A 178 1.26 -11.70 6.05
N SER A 179 1.70 -12.37 4.99
CA SER A 179 2.53 -11.77 3.94
C SER A 179 1.91 -10.49 3.35
N SER A 180 0.58 -10.47 3.18
CA SER A 180 -0.19 -9.36 2.64
C SER A 180 -0.38 -8.23 3.64
N ARG A 181 -0.41 -8.49 4.95
CA ARG A 181 -0.60 -7.46 5.99
C ARG A 181 0.70 -6.89 6.55
N LEU A 182 1.83 -7.58 6.38
CA LEU A 182 3.11 -7.21 6.97
C LEU A 182 3.51 -5.77 6.62
N GLY A 183 3.72 -4.94 7.63
CA GLY A 183 4.17 -3.55 7.48
C GLY A 183 3.06 -2.54 7.10
N LEU A 184 1.81 -2.98 6.91
CA LEU A 184 0.69 -2.06 6.73
C LEU A 184 0.17 -1.55 8.09
N LYS A 185 -0.20 -0.27 8.13
CA LYS A 185 -0.91 0.33 9.26
C LYS A 185 -2.38 0.46 8.90
N LEU A 186 -3.13 -0.63 9.08
CA LEU A 186 -4.56 -0.68 8.79
C LEU A 186 -5.37 -0.12 9.97
N PRO A 187 -6.47 0.61 9.71
CA PRO A 187 -7.37 1.03 10.77
C PRO A 187 -8.01 -0.19 11.45
N ARG A 188 -8.08 -0.17 12.78
CA ARG A 188 -8.77 -1.21 13.57
C ARG A 188 -10.31 -1.13 13.45
N GLY A 189 -10.83 -0.01 12.96
CA GLY A 189 -12.26 0.32 12.99
C GLY A 189 -12.78 0.62 14.41
N PRO A 190 -14.10 0.78 14.58
CA PRO A 190 -15.11 0.83 13.52
C PRO A 190 -15.06 2.16 12.73
N ASP A 191 -15.58 2.17 11.50
CA ASP A 191 -15.88 3.41 10.79
C ASP A 191 -17.13 4.07 11.43
N PRO A 192 -17.00 5.24 12.08
CA PRO A 192 -18.13 5.87 12.78
C PRO A 192 -19.30 6.21 11.86
N ARG A 193 -19.05 6.39 10.56
CA ARG A 193 -20.08 6.72 9.55
C ARG A 193 -20.97 5.53 9.22
N SER A 194 -20.60 4.33 9.67
CA SER A 194 -21.21 3.06 9.25
C SER A 194 -22.17 2.47 10.27
N PHE A 195 -22.20 3.01 11.50
CA PHE A 195 -22.98 2.46 12.59
C PHE A 195 -24.47 2.33 12.24
N ASN A 196 -25.03 1.15 12.46
CA ASN A 196 -26.44 0.85 12.27
C ASN A 196 -26.96 0.04 13.48
N PRO A 197 -27.89 0.58 14.27
CA PRO A 197 -28.34 -0.05 15.52
C PRO A 197 -29.08 -1.39 15.30
N GLY A 198 -29.81 -1.54 14.20
CA GLY A 198 -30.52 -2.79 13.89
C GLY A 198 -29.58 -3.93 13.52
N ILE A 199 -28.58 -3.64 12.68
CA ILE A 199 -27.53 -4.62 12.32
C ILE A 199 -26.67 -4.95 13.53
N ALA A 200 -26.34 -3.96 14.38
CA ALA A 200 -25.59 -4.19 15.60
C ALA A 200 -26.22 -5.25 16.52
N MET A 201 -27.55 -5.22 16.68
CA MET A 201 -28.27 -6.23 17.47
C MET A 201 -28.20 -7.62 16.82
N ILE A 202 -28.51 -7.72 15.51
CA ILE A 202 -28.56 -9.01 14.79
C ILE A 202 -27.19 -9.68 14.77
N THR A 203 -26.14 -8.94 14.39
CA THR A 203 -24.80 -9.50 14.31
C THR A 203 -24.22 -9.81 15.70
N GLY A 204 -24.60 -9.05 16.74
CA GLY A 204 -24.24 -9.36 18.12
C GLY A 204 -24.68 -10.77 18.54
N VAL A 205 -25.92 -11.16 18.19
CA VAL A 205 -26.42 -12.53 18.43
C VAL A 205 -25.64 -13.56 17.61
N GLY A 206 -25.36 -13.27 16.34
CA GLY A 206 -24.61 -14.18 15.46
C GLY A 206 -23.18 -14.48 15.95
N ARG A 207 -22.50 -13.51 16.57
CA ARG A 207 -21.14 -13.70 17.11
C ARG A 207 -21.09 -14.57 18.35
N ALA A 208 -22.06 -14.40 19.26
CA ALA A 208 -22.20 -15.28 20.42
C ALA A 208 -22.32 -16.74 19.99
N ILE A 209 -23.08 -16.99 18.91
CA ILE A 209 -23.25 -18.31 18.32
C ILE A 209 -21.94 -18.83 17.71
N CYS A 210 -21.16 -17.97 17.04
CA CYS A 210 -19.89 -18.33 16.39
C CYS A 210 -18.65 -18.23 17.30
N GLY A 211 -18.81 -17.95 18.60
CA GLY A 211 -17.67 -17.83 19.54
C GLY A 211 -16.76 -16.63 19.29
N LEU A 212 -17.28 -15.53 18.72
CA LEU A 212 -16.50 -14.33 18.34
C LEU A 212 -16.65 -13.15 19.33
N ASP A 213 -17.13 -13.39 20.54
CA ASP A 213 -17.41 -12.34 21.54
C ASP A 213 -16.20 -11.90 22.38
N THR A 214 -15.05 -12.55 22.20
CA THR A 214 -13.79 -12.25 22.88
C THR A 214 -12.86 -11.40 22.01
#